data_AF-A0A818M9P0-F1
#
_entry.id   AF-A0A818M9P0-F1
#
_cell.length_a   1.000
_cell.length_b   1.000
_cell.length_c   1.000
_cell.angle_alpha   90.00
_cell.angle_beta   90.00
_cell.angle_gamma   90.00
#
_symmetry.space_group_name_H-M   'P 1'
#
loop_
_entity.id
_entity.type
_entity.pdbx_description
1 polymer ?
#
loop_
_entity_poly.entity_id
_entity_poly.type
_entity_poly.pdbx_seq_one_letter_code
_entity_poly.pdbx_strand_id
1 'polypeptide(L)'
;MILWLIVRQVRTNCQNETSETAFVYRRVCYFANWAAKRHDNISRLTPEDIDPFLCTHINFAFGKVLESLTIAPYEEDDLKGWTASSKGMYERILQLKEVNPDLRVLLSIGGWTHASRGFNDVSKSANNMYI
;
A
#
# COMPACT_ATOMS: atom_id res chain seq x y z
N MET A 1 -31.36 58.62 -0.17
CA MET A 1 -30.99 59.35 -1.40
C MET A 1 -29.47 59.26 -1.50
N ILE A 2 -28.81 58.59 -2.44
CA ILE A 2 -29.20 57.97 -3.71
C ILE A 2 -28.39 56.67 -3.84
N LEU A 3 -29.05 55.65 -4.37
CA LEU A 3 -28.59 54.32 -4.73
C LEU A 3 -27.90 54.37 -6.11
N TRP A 4 -26.75 53.72 -6.29
CA TRP A 4 -26.34 53.10 -7.56
C TRP A 4 -25.59 51.79 -7.27
N LEU A 5 -26.09 50.70 -7.86
CA LEU A 5 -25.43 49.40 -8.05
C LEU A 5 -24.23 49.58 -9.02
N ILE A 6 -23.25 48.70 -9.28
CA ILE A 6 -23.17 47.27 -9.64
C ILE A 6 -21.62 46.96 -9.59
N VAL A 7 -21.06 45.86 -9.09
CA VAL A 7 -20.66 44.61 -9.81
C VAL A 7 -19.79 43.79 -8.83
N ARG A 8 -20.06 42.48 -8.73
CA ARG A 8 -19.21 41.48 -8.09
C ARG A 8 -17.78 41.50 -8.66
N GLN A 9 -16.77 41.65 -7.81
CA GLN A 9 -15.45 41.09 -8.12
C GLN A 9 -15.05 40.15 -6.97
N VAL A 10 -15.46 38.89 -7.07
CA VAL A 10 -14.70 37.78 -6.51
C VAL A 10 -13.34 37.84 -7.20
N ARG A 11 -12.32 38.44 -6.57
CA ARG A 11 -10.94 38.28 -7.01
C ARG A 11 -10.38 37.05 -6.32
N THR A 12 -10.47 35.94 -7.04
CA THR A 12 -9.55 34.82 -6.97
C THR A 12 -8.11 35.34 -6.91
N ASN A 13 -7.47 35.27 -5.74
CA ASN A 13 -6.01 35.15 -5.70
C ASN A 13 -5.66 33.71 -6.09
N CYS A 14 -5.80 33.41 -7.39
CA CYS A 14 -5.04 32.33 -7.98
C CYS A 14 -3.59 32.82 -7.98
N GLN A 15 -2.84 32.47 -6.93
CA GLN A 15 -1.40 32.41 -7.07
C GLN A 15 -1.14 31.35 -8.14
N ASN A 16 -0.59 31.81 -9.27
CA ASN A 16 0.03 30.96 -10.27
C ASN A 16 1.22 30.27 -9.60
N GLU A 17 1.00 29.12 -8.99
CA GLU A 17 2.08 28.17 -8.75
C GLU A 17 2.36 27.49 -10.08
N THR A 18 3.25 28.09 -10.88
CA THR A 18 4.08 27.29 -11.78
C THR A 18 5.08 26.52 -10.92
N SER A 19 4.56 25.54 -10.16
CA SER A 19 5.38 24.46 -9.65
C SER A 19 5.73 23.62 -10.86
N GLU A 20 6.97 23.76 -11.36
CA GLU A 20 7.58 22.68 -12.12
C GLU A 20 7.54 21.45 -11.21
N THR A 21 6.49 20.63 -11.33
CA THR A 21 6.48 19.32 -10.74
C THR A 21 7.55 18.54 -11.46
N ALA A 22 8.76 18.50 -10.89
CA ALA A 22 9.79 17.57 -11.33
C ALA A 22 9.13 16.19 -11.46
N PHE A 23 9.27 15.56 -12.63
CA PHE A 23 8.70 14.24 -12.85
C PHE A 23 9.42 13.24 -11.92
N VAL A 24 8.79 12.93 -10.79
CA VAL A 24 9.30 11.95 -9.84
C VAL A 24 8.96 10.55 -10.37
N TYR A 25 9.95 9.87 -10.94
CA TYR A 25 9.81 8.49 -11.36
C TYR A 25 9.60 7.58 -10.15
N ARG A 26 8.54 6.77 -10.20
CA ARG A 26 8.23 5.78 -9.17
C ARG A 26 8.74 4.41 -9.59
N ARG A 27 9.65 3.85 -8.80
CA ARG A 27 10.04 2.43 -8.86
C ARG A 27 9.18 1.65 -7.88
N VAL A 28 8.25 0.84 -8.38
CA VAL A 28 7.30 0.06 -7.57
C VAL A 28 7.70 -1.41 -7.62
N CYS A 29 8.02 -2.00 -6.48
CA CYS A 29 8.51 -3.36 -6.37
C CYS A 29 7.50 -4.23 -5.62
N TYR A 30 7.20 -5.41 -6.17
CA TYR A 30 6.36 -6.38 -5.49
C TYR A 30 7.21 -7.27 -4.59
N PHE A 31 6.89 -7.33 -3.31
CA PHE A 31 7.45 -8.30 -2.38
C PHE A 31 6.45 -9.45 -2.20
N ALA A 32 6.81 -10.62 -2.70
CA ALA A 32 6.01 -11.83 -2.59
C ALA A 32 6.39 -12.60 -1.32
N ASN A 33 5.49 -12.70 -0.34
CA ASN A 33 5.80 -13.32 0.96
C ASN A 33 6.27 -14.78 0.85
N TRP A 34 5.79 -15.53 -0.13
CA TRP A 34 6.21 -16.92 -0.39
C TRP A 34 7.66 -17.03 -0.87
N ALA A 35 8.33 -15.94 -1.24
CA ALA A 35 9.76 -15.95 -1.59
C ALA A 35 10.65 -16.35 -0.39
N ALA A 36 10.20 -16.11 0.84
CA ALA A 36 10.92 -16.51 2.04
C ALA A 36 10.89 -18.03 2.29
N LYS A 37 9.95 -18.75 1.65
CA LYS A 37 9.76 -20.21 1.78
C LYS A 37 10.52 -21.00 0.71
N ARG A 38 11.27 -20.34 -0.18
CA ARG A 38 12.07 -21.02 -1.22
C ARG A 38 13.21 -21.83 -0.59
N HIS A 39 13.48 -23.00 -1.16
CA HIS A 39 14.40 -23.99 -0.60
C HIS A 39 15.87 -23.59 -0.66
N ASP A 40 16.31 -22.95 -1.75
CA ASP A 40 17.70 -22.55 -1.92
C ASP A 40 17.94 -21.17 -1.29
N ASN A 41 18.99 -21.06 -0.49
CA ASN A 41 19.42 -19.83 0.18
C ASN A 41 19.69 -18.69 -0.81
N ILE A 42 20.13 -18.98 -2.03
CA ILE A 42 20.38 -17.96 -3.07
C ILE A 42 19.07 -17.42 -3.65
N SER A 43 18.01 -18.24 -3.63
CA SER A 43 16.70 -17.90 -4.19
C SER A 43 15.72 -17.34 -3.16
N ARG A 44 16.00 -17.58 -1.86
CA ARG A 44 15.21 -17.14 -0.73
C ARG A 44 15.37 -15.64 -0.55
N LEU A 45 14.25 -14.96 -0.32
CA LEU A 45 14.22 -13.52 -0.10
C LEU A 45 13.37 -13.21 1.13
N THR A 46 13.98 -12.62 2.15
CA THR A 46 13.29 -12.08 3.33
C THR A 46 13.29 -10.55 3.29
N PRO A 47 12.48 -9.87 4.13
CA PRO A 47 12.45 -8.41 4.17
C PRO A 47 13.81 -7.74 4.36
N GLU A 48 14.72 -8.37 5.11
CA GLU A 48 16.07 -7.85 5.41
C GLU A 48 17.03 -7.92 4.21
N ASP A 49 16.73 -8.76 3.22
CA ASP A 49 17.51 -8.85 1.99
C ASP A 49 17.21 -7.69 1.01
N ILE A 50 16.18 -6.90 1.30
CA ILE A 50 15.74 -5.78 0.44
C ILE A 50 16.56 -4.54 0.75
N ASP A 51 17.24 -3.99 -0.25
CA ASP A 51 17.83 -2.65 -0.17
C ASP A 51 16.70 -1.59 -0.04
N PRO A 52 16.62 -0.84 1.10
CA PRO A 52 15.59 0.16 1.34
C PRO A 52 15.53 1.29 0.31
N PHE A 53 16.59 1.52 -0.48
CA PHE A 53 16.68 2.60 -1.48
C PHE A 53 16.44 2.12 -2.91
N LEU A 54 16.36 0.81 -3.14
CA LEU A 54 16.14 0.23 -4.46
C LEU A 54 14.80 0.69 -5.05
N CYS A 55 13.75 0.70 -4.23
CA CYS A 55 12.38 0.98 -4.66
C CYS A 55 11.86 2.24 -3.97
N THR A 56 11.00 2.98 -4.67
CA THR A 56 10.26 4.11 -4.06
C THR A 56 9.00 3.62 -3.34
N HIS A 57 8.42 2.53 -3.82
CA HIS A 57 7.23 1.90 -3.27
C HIS A 57 7.45 0.39 -3.22
N ILE A 58 7.15 -0.23 -2.08
CA ILE A 58 7.02 -1.68 -1.95
C ILE A 58 5.54 -2.01 -1.89
N ASN A 59 5.13 -2.97 -2.72
CA ASN A 59 3.80 -3.54 -2.71
C ASN A 59 3.88 -4.97 -2.15
N PHE A 60 3.39 -5.17 -0.93
CA PHE A 60 3.38 -6.47 -0.29
C PHE A 60 2.29 -7.35 -0.91
N ALA A 61 2.69 -8.49 -1.46
CA ALA A 61 1.84 -9.50 -2.05
C ALA A 61 1.83 -10.74 -1.12
N PHE A 62 0.71 -11.09 -0.48
CA PHE A 62 -0.61 -10.46 -0.53
C PHE A 62 -1.28 -10.44 0.86
N GLY A 63 -2.42 -9.75 0.98
CA GLY A 63 -3.49 -10.07 1.93
C GLY A 63 -4.69 -10.69 1.22
N LYS A 64 -5.73 -11.08 1.96
CA LYS A 64 -6.93 -11.73 1.39
C LYS A 64 -8.22 -11.14 1.95
N VAL A 65 -9.31 -11.28 1.18
CA VAL A 65 -10.67 -10.99 1.64
C VAL A 65 -11.27 -12.28 2.19
N LEU A 66 -11.79 -12.24 3.41
CA LEU A 66 -12.53 -13.35 4.00
C LEU A 66 -13.99 -13.37 3.53
N GLU A 67 -14.67 -14.51 3.66
CA GLU A 67 -16.10 -14.62 3.37
C GLU A 67 -16.95 -13.69 4.26
N SER A 68 -16.43 -13.31 5.43
CA SER A 68 -17.02 -12.30 6.32
C SER A 68 -16.90 -10.87 5.80
N LEU A 69 -16.39 -10.66 4.57
CA LEU A 69 -16.12 -9.36 3.97
C LEU A 69 -15.18 -8.52 4.85
N THR A 70 -14.08 -9.13 5.27
CA THR A 70 -13.02 -8.43 6.04
C THR A 70 -11.66 -8.74 5.44
N ILE A 71 -10.71 -7.82 5.62
CA ILE A 71 -9.33 -8.01 5.19
C ILE A 71 -8.58 -8.84 6.24
N ALA A 72 -7.82 -9.82 5.79
CA ALA A 72 -6.99 -10.68 6.63
C ALA A 72 -5.60 -10.88 6.01
N PRO A 73 -4.60 -11.24 6.82
CA PRO A 73 -3.31 -11.67 6.27
C PRO A 73 -3.47 -12.90 5.39
N TYR A 74 -2.57 -13.08 4.42
CA TYR A 74 -2.63 -14.28 3.60
C TYR A 74 -2.18 -15.49 4.41
N GLU A 75 -1.08 -15.36 5.15
CA GLU A 75 -0.49 -16.36 6.04
C GLU A 75 -0.41 -15.86 7.48
N GLU A 76 -0.35 -16.77 8.46
CA GLU A 76 -0.20 -16.36 9.87
C GLU A 76 1.14 -15.66 10.16
N ASP A 77 2.21 -16.06 9.46
CA ASP A 77 3.54 -15.50 9.61
C ASP A 77 3.69 -14.08 9.04
N ASP A 78 2.67 -13.58 8.33
CA ASP A 78 2.60 -12.17 7.93
C ASP A 78 2.36 -11.25 9.14
N LEU A 79 1.56 -11.69 10.12
CA LEU A 79 1.20 -10.90 11.32
C LEU A 79 2.16 -11.10 12.49
N LYS A 80 2.58 -12.34 12.75
CA LYS A 80 3.39 -12.71 13.92
C LYS A 80 4.58 -13.55 13.49
N GLY A 81 5.71 -13.40 14.15
CA GLY A 81 6.85 -14.27 13.89
C GLY A 81 6.71 -15.64 14.56
N TRP A 82 7.73 -16.48 14.39
CA TRP A 82 7.77 -17.85 14.91
C TRP A 82 7.77 -17.92 16.46
N THR A 83 8.45 -16.99 17.12
CA THR A 83 8.46 -16.82 18.57
C THR A 83 7.58 -15.64 18.99
N ALA A 84 7.17 -15.62 20.26
CA ALA A 84 6.39 -14.52 20.83
C ALA A 84 7.09 -13.15 20.74
N SER A 85 8.42 -13.12 20.63
CA SER A 85 9.22 -11.91 20.49
C SER A 85 9.56 -11.55 19.04
N SER A 86 9.32 -12.46 18.10
CA SER A 86 9.67 -12.25 16.70
C SER A 86 8.54 -11.60 15.91
N LYS A 87 8.93 -10.71 14.99
CA LYS A 87 8.04 -9.89 14.18
C LYS A 87 7.53 -10.66 12.96
N GLY A 88 6.28 -10.41 12.57
CA GLY A 88 5.72 -10.92 11.31
C GLY A 88 6.30 -10.20 10.08
N MET A 89 6.02 -10.72 8.89
CA MET A 89 6.56 -10.16 7.64
C MET A 89 6.12 -8.71 7.40
N TYR A 90 4.88 -8.34 7.78
CA TYR A 90 4.42 -6.95 7.61
C TYR A 90 5.26 -5.97 8.40
N GLU A 91 5.49 -6.27 9.68
CA GLU A 91 6.27 -5.39 10.54
C GLU A 91 7.71 -5.30 10.04
N ARG A 92 8.31 -6.42 9.62
CA ARG A 92 9.68 -6.46 9.08
C ARG A 92 9.83 -5.63 7.81
N ILE A 93 8.85 -5.64 6.90
CA ILE A 93 8.85 -4.74 5.72
C ILE A 93 8.70 -3.28 6.14
N LEU A 94 7.88 -2.98 7.14
CA LEU A 94 7.71 -1.61 7.64
C LEU A 94 8.99 -1.07 8.30
N GLN A 95 9.83 -1.93 8.89
CA GLN A 95 11.13 -1.52 9.46
C GLN A 95 12.10 -0.96 8.43
N LEU A 96 11.95 -1.29 7.14
CA LEU A 96 12.77 -0.68 6.08
C LEU A 96 12.59 0.85 6.03
N LYS A 97 11.45 1.37 6.51
CA LYS A 97 11.19 2.80 6.61
C LYS A 97 11.98 3.49 7.71
N GLU A 98 12.52 2.76 8.68
CA GLU A 98 13.43 3.30 9.69
C GLU A 98 14.76 3.72 9.04
N VAL A 99 15.16 3.02 7.96
CA VAL A 99 16.38 3.32 7.17
C VAL A 99 16.07 4.31 6.05
N ASN A 100 14.94 4.16 5.36
CA ASN A 100 14.49 5.07 4.30
C ASN A 100 13.07 5.61 4.61
N PRO A 101 12.96 6.78 5.28
CA PRO A 101 11.67 7.37 5.63
C PRO A 101 10.77 7.73 4.42
N ASP A 102 11.36 7.93 3.24
CA ASP A 102 10.63 8.25 2.02
C ASP A 102 9.98 7.02 1.36
N LEU A 103 10.38 5.82 1.77
CA LEU A 103 9.83 4.57 1.28
C LEU A 103 8.33 4.45 1.59
N ARG A 104 7.54 4.17 0.56
CA ARG A 104 6.11 3.90 0.70
C ARG A 104 5.86 2.40 0.66
N VAL A 105 5.00 1.91 1.55
CA VAL A 105 4.61 0.50 1.61
C VAL A 105 3.11 0.42 1.41
N LEU A 106 2.68 -0.45 0.49
CA LEU A 106 1.28 -0.78 0.22
C LEU A 106 1.06 -2.27 0.43
N LEU A 107 -0.16 -2.65 0.78
CA LEU A 107 -0.60 -4.05 0.83
C LEU A 107 -1.50 -4.33 -0.39
N SER A 108 -1.12 -5.28 -1.23
CA SER A 108 -2.00 -5.82 -2.25
C SER A 108 -2.92 -6.86 -1.64
N ILE A 109 -4.22 -6.71 -1.84
CA ILE A 109 -5.20 -7.75 -1.54
C ILE A 109 -5.47 -8.53 -2.82
N GLY A 110 -5.51 -9.87 -2.74
CA GLY A 110 -5.85 -10.73 -3.87
C GLY A 110 -4.74 -11.65 -4.34
N GLY A 111 -4.43 -11.58 -5.64
CA GLY A 111 -3.51 -12.52 -6.31
C GLY A 111 -4.24 -13.69 -6.97
N TRP A 112 -3.53 -14.41 -7.85
CA TRP A 112 -4.09 -15.51 -8.65
C TRP A 112 -4.79 -16.57 -7.80
N THR A 113 -4.14 -16.98 -6.70
CA THR A 113 -4.66 -18.00 -5.78
C THR A 113 -5.89 -17.54 -4.99
N HIS A 114 -6.05 -16.23 -4.74
CA HIS A 114 -7.24 -15.70 -4.07
C HIS A 114 -8.48 -15.72 -4.98
N ALA A 115 -8.27 -15.72 -6.31
CA ALA A 115 -9.31 -15.67 -7.32
C ALA A 115 -10.27 -14.47 -7.13
N SER A 116 -11.50 -14.57 -7.63
CA SER A 116 -12.44 -13.44 -7.74
C SER A 116 -13.58 -13.46 -6.72
N ARG A 117 -13.81 -14.56 -5.99
CA ARG A 117 -15.02 -14.71 -5.16
C ARG A 117 -15.14 -13.62 -4.09
N GLY A 118 -14.10 -13.39 -3.30
CA GLY A 118 -14.11 -12.36 -2.26
C GLY A 118 -14.35 -10.96 -2.82
N PHE A 119 -13.73 -10.63 -3.95
CA PHE A 119 -13.94 -9.35 -4.63
C PHE A 119 -15.36 -9.19 -5.17
N ASN A 120 -15.91 -10.25 -5.78
CA ASN A 120 -17.31 -10.25 -6.24
C ASN A 120 -18.26 -10.00 -5.08
N ASP A 121 -18.01 -10.62 -3.92
CA ASP A 121 -18.86 -10.46 -2.74
C ASP A 121 -18.77 -9.04 -2.15
N VAL A 122 -17.57 -8.45 -2.08
CA VAL A 122 -17.36 -7.06 -1.65
C VAL A 122 -18.01 -6.07 -2.63
N SER A 123 -17.93 -6.30 -3.93
CA SER A 123 -18.45 -5.37 -4.95
C SER A 123 -19.95 -5.50 -5.22
N LYS A 124 -20.67 -6.43 -4.57
CA LYS A 124 -22.11 -6.67 -4.79
C LYS A 124 -22.99 -5.51 -4.38
N SER A 125 -22.59 -4.72 -3.39
CA SER A 125 -23.38 -3.57 -2.93
C SER A 125 -22.49 -2.52 -2.28
N ALA A 126 -22.98 -1.28 -2.20
CA ALA A 126 -22.29 -0.22 -1.46
C ALA A 126 -22.06 -0.60 0.01
N ASN A 127 -23.00 -1.33 0.63
CA ASN A 127 -22.86 -1.78 2.02
C ASN A 127 -21.70 -2.75 2.22
N ASN A 128 -21.42 -3.60 1.23
CA ASN A 128 -20.35 -4.59 1.28
C ASN A 128 -18.96 -3.96 1.05
N MET A 129 -18.90 -2.76 0.48
CA MET A 129 -17.67 -2.04 0.19
C MET A 129 -17.11 -1.28 1.40
N TYR A 130 -17.87 -1.17 2.49
CA TYR A 130 -17.37 -0.70 3.78
C TYR A 130 -16.70 -1.87 4.52
N ILE A 131 -15.53 -2.27 4.01
CA ILE A 131 -14.64 -3.32 4.54
C ILE A 131 -13.74 -2.78 5.66
#